data_AF-A0A7J4Q8Z7-F1
#
_entry.id   AF-A0A7J4Q8Z7-F1
#
_cell.length_a   1.000
_cell.length_b   1.000
_cell.length_c   1.000
_cell.angle_alpha   90.00
_cell.angle_beta   90.00
_cell.angle_gamma   90.00
#
_symmetry.space_group_name_H-M   'P 1'
#
loop_
_entity.id
_entity.type
_entity.pdbx_description
1 polymer ?
#
loop_
_entity_poly.entity_id
_entity_poly.type
_entity_poly.pdbx_seq_one_letter_code
_entity_poly.pdbx_strand_id
1 'polypeptide(L)'
;MSKKIVLLGEKDNFFLALKDRLERAGAIFTHDSDDADITVGLGQYATNDLVDVAIIAENDDPRSGNLDQIKNAGLIIRIHDLMIPEGSQGWGPIDVEDWVEWIRVESLDLTPEIKPK
;
A
#
# COMPACT_ATOMS: atom_id res chain seq x y z
N MET A 1 13.47 19.33 13.68
CA MET A 1 12.05 19.59 14.00
C MET A 1 11.25 18.39 13.58
N SER A 2 10.38 17.88 14.46
CA SER A 2 9.44 16.82 14.10
C SER A 2 8.41 17.36 13.12
N LYS A 3 7.99 16.53 12.16
CA LYS A 3 6.98 16.87 11.16
C LYS A 3 5.65 16.23 11.52
N LYS A 4 4.56 16.98 11.42
CA LYS A 4 3.19 16.47 11.55
C LYS A 4 2.77 15.83 10.25
N ILE A 5 2.32 14.58 10.30
CA ILE A 5 1.95 13.79 9.14
C ILE A 5 0.52 13.30 9.28
N VAL A 6 -0.26 13.41 8.20
CA VAL A 6 -1.51 12.68 8.02
C VAL A 6 -1.24 11.51 7.10
N LEU A 7 -1.65 10.31 7.52
CA LEU A 7 -1.56 9.09 6.71
C LEU A 7 -2.97 8.63 6.35
N LEU A 8 -3.31 8.72 5.06
CA LEU A 8 -4.58 8.30 4.48
C LEU A 8 -4.38 6.94 3.84
N GLY A 9 -5.16 5.94 4.23
CA GLY A 9 -5.01 4.58 3.73
C GLY A 9 -5.92 3.60 4.47
N GLU A 10 -6.06 2.41 3.90
CA GLU A 10 -6.61 1.28 4.63
C GLU A 10 -5.65 0.89 5.77
N LYS A 11 -6.20 0.47 6.92
CA LYS A 11 -5.40 0.07 8.09
C LYS A 11 -4.88 -1.36 7.93
N ASP A 12 -4.15 -1.61 6.86
CA ASP A 12 -3.49 -2.87 6.59
C ASP A 12 -2.13 -2.97 7.30
N ASN A 13 -1.45 -4.09 7.12
CA ASN A 13 -0.14 -4.35 7.70
C ASN A 13 0.95 -3.39 7.18
N PHE A 14 0.86 -2.95 5.93
CA PHE A 14 1.80 -2.00 5.37
C PHE A 14 1.61 -0.61 5.99
N PHE A 15 0.37 -0.15 6.14
CA PHE A 15 0.01 1.07 6.84
C PHE A 15 0.59 1.07 8.26
N LEU A 16 0.39 -0.02 9.01
CA LEU A 16 0.87 -0.12 10.39
C LEU A 16 2.41 -0.13 10.46
N ALA A 17 3.08 -0.87 9.57
CA ALA A 17 4.54 -0.91 9.50
C ALA A 17 5.15 0.45 9.10
N LEU A 18 4.53 1.14 8.14
CA LEU A 18 4.93 2.47 7.71
C LEU A 18 4.74 3.48 8.84
N LYS A 19 3.59 3.43 9.53
CA LYS A 19 3.30 4.27 10.69
C LYS A 19 4.36 4.09 11.78
N ASP A 20 4.63 2.84 12.21
CA ASP A 20 5.66 2.56 13.23
C ASP A 20 7.03 3.12 12.82
N ARG A 21 7.41 2.91 11.55
CA ARG A 21 8.69 3.39 11.03
C ARG A 21 8.80 4.91 11.05
N LEU A 22 7.73 5.61 10.70
CA LEU A 22 7.67 7.08 10.71
C LEU A 22 7.65 7.64 12.15
N GLU A 23 6.90 7.02 13.06
CA GLU A 23 6.91 7.40 14.50
C GLU A 23 8.32 7.29 15.08
N ARG A 24 9.03 6.20 14.78
CA ARG A 24 10.42 5.99 15.17
C ARG A 24 11.41 6.96 14.52
N ALA A 25 11.08 7.50 13.35
CA ALA A 25 11.83 8.56 12.70
C ALA A 25 11.54 9.95 13.31
N GLY A 26 10.61 10.05 14.26
CA GLY A 26 10.24 11.27 14.96
C GLY A 26 9.09 12.05 14.31
N ALA A 27 8.31 11.42 13.43
CA ALA A 27 7.07 11.99 12.90
C ALA A 27 5.97 11.99 13.97
N ILE A 28 5.10 13.00 13.91
CA ILE A 28 3.93 13.13 14.79
C ILE A 28 2.69 12.94 13.92
N PHE A 29 1.79 12.03 14.29
CA PHE A 29 0.58 11.78 13.51
C PHE A 29 -0.57 12.70 13.96
N THR A 30 -1.26 13.30 13.00
CA THR A 30 -2.50 14.05 13.23
C THR A 30 -3.63 13.48 12.37
N HIS A 31 -4.87 13.78 12.75
CA HIS A 31 -6.08 13.38 12.02
C HIS A 31 -6.65 14.54 11.20
N ASP A 32 -6.08 15.73 11.35
CA ASP A 32 -6.49 16.95 10.68
C ASP A 32 -5.48 17.29 9.58
N SER A 33 -5.93 17.26 8.32
CA SER A 33 -5.11 17.62 7.16
C SER A 33 -4.65 19.07 7.20
N ASP A 34 -5.41 19.97 7.82
CA ASP A 34 -5.11 21.40 7.85
C ASP A 34 -4.00 21.73 8.85
N ASP A 35 -3.75 20.85 9.82
CA ASP A 35 -2.68 20.94 10.82
C ASP A 35 -1.46 20.06 10.47
N ALA A 36 -1.49 19.35 9.34
CA ALA A 36 -0.38 18.52 8.88
C ALA A 36 0.67 19.33 8.12
N ASP A 37 1.95 19.00 8.32
CA ASP A 37 3.02 19.48 7.45
C ASP A 37 3.06 18.71 6.12
N ILE A 38 2.66 17.43 6.15
CA ILE A 38 2.73 16.49 5.02
C ILE A 38 1.52 15.54 5.08
N THR A 39 0.83 15.38 3.95
CA THR A 39 -0.21 14.38 3.76
C THR A 39 0.29 13.24 2.87
N VAL A 40 0.24 12.02 3.38
CA VAL A 40 0.65 10.80 2.66
C VAL A 40 -0.59 9.96 2.37
N GLY A 41 -0.84 9.65 1.11
CA GLY A 41 -1.94 8.80 0.66
C GLY A 41 -1.45 7.44 0.19
N LEU A 42 -2.09 6.37 0.63
CA LEU A 42 -1.77 4.99 0.31
C LEU A 42 -2.86 4.36 -0.57
N GLY A 43 -2.45 3.67 -1.63
CA GLY A 43 -3.34 2.92 -2.51
C GLY A 43 -4.40 3.82 -3.15
N GLN A 44 -5.65 3.38 -3.13
CA GLN A 44 -6.79 4.18 -3.62
C GLN A 44 -6.93 5.56 -2.94
N TYR A 45 -6.38 5.75 -1.74
CA TYR A 45 -6.42 7.04 -1.04
C TYR A 45 -5.35 8.02 -1.54
N ALA A 46 -4.36 7.53 -2.29
CA ALA A 46 -3.37 8.36 -2.96
C ALA A 46 -3.96 9.17 -4.13
N THR A 47 -5.17 8.84 -4.57
CA THR A 47 -5.87 9.54 -5.65
C THR A 47 -6.62 10.78 -5.14
N ASN A 48 -6.57 11.06 -3.84
CA ASN A 48 -7.17 12.25 -3.26
C ASN A 48 -6.35 13.50 -3.66
N ASP A 49 -7.05 14.57 -4.04
CA ASP A 49 -6.49 15.81 -4.54
C ASP A 49 -5.61 16.58 -3.53
N LEU A 50 -5.64 16.21 -2.25
CA LEU A 50 -4.95 16.90 -1.15
C LEU A 50 -3.73 16.12 -0.60
N VAL A 51 -3.17 15.20 -1.39
CA VAL A 51 -2.03 14.36 -0.96
C VAL A 51 -0.71 14.93 -1.46
N ASP A 52 0.24 15.19 -0.56
CA ASP A 52 1.60 15.63 -0.91
C ASP A 52 2.47 14.47 -1.43
N VAL A 53 2.31 13.29 -0.80
CA VAL A 53 3.05 12.06 -1.15
C VAL A 53 2.09 10.92 -1.43
N ALA A 54 2.06 10.46 -2.67
CA ALA A 54 1.26 9.32 -3.09
C ALA A 54 2.10 8.03 -3.07
N ILE A 55 1.63 7.00 -2.40
CA ILE A 55 2.20 5.65 -2.44
C ILE A 55 1.18 4.70 -3.05
N ILE A 56 1.52 4.12 -4.19
CA ILE A 56 0.63 3.23 -4.97
C ILE A 56 1.33 1.91 -5.29
N ALA A 57 0.56 0.86 -5.57
CA ALA A 57 1.10 -0.41 -6.04
C ALA A 57 0.94 -0.56 -7.56
N GLU A 58 1.87 -1.23 -8.23
CA GLU A 58 1.83 -1.55 -9.66
C GLU A 58 1.10 -2.87 -9.88
N ASN A 59 -0.22 -2.87 -9.74
CA ASN A 59 -1.04 -4.03 -10.09
C ASN A 59 -2.46 -3.56 -10.50
N ASP A 60 -3.29 -4.50 -10.92
CA ASP A 60 -4.66 -4.23 -11.36
C ASP A 60 -5.69 -4.27 -10.19
N ASP A 61 -5.23 -4.43 -8.94
CA ASP A 61 -6.13 -4.42 -7.78
C ASP A 61 -6.70 -3.00 -7.60
N PRO A 62 -8.03 -2.81 -7.49
CA PRO A 62 -8.64 -1.50 -7.27
C PRO A 62 -8.10 -0.76 -6.04
N ARG A 63 -7.63 -1.49 -5.02
CA ARG A 63 -7.06 -0.93 -3.78
C ARG A 63 -5.66 -0.35 -3.98
N SER A 64 -4.95 -0.74 -5.03
CA SER A 64 -3.57 -0.32 -5.33
C SER A 64 -3.41 1.16 -5.64
N GLY A 65 -4.49 1.84 -6.03
CA GLY A 65 -4.44 3.21 -6.53
C GLY A 65 -3.67 3.37 -7.83
N ASN A 66 -3.44 2.28 -8.58
CA ASN A 66 -2.74 2.29 -9.86
C ASN A 66 -3.57 2.98 -10.94
N LEU A 67 -3.55 4.31 -10.94
CA LEU A 67 -4.19 5.14 -11.96
C LEU A 67 -3.14 5.77 -12.87
N ASP A 68 -3.52 5.95 -14.14
CA ASP A 68 -2.71 6.62 -15.16
C ASP A 68 -2.34 8.07 -14.79
N GLN A 69 -3.12 8.71 -13.91
CA GLN A 69 -2.89 10.09 -13.49
C GLN A 69 -3.14 10.27 -11.99
N ILE A 70 -2.06 10.57 -11.25
CA ILE A 70 -2.12 11.14 -9.91
C ILE A 70 -1.91 12.65 -10.08
N LYS A 71 -2.97 13.44 -9.87
CA LYS A 71 -3.00 14.82 -10.37
C LYS A 71 -2.30 15.84 -9.46
N ASN A 72 -2.16 15.56 -8.16
CA ASN A 72 -1.77 16.58 -7.18
C ASN A 72 -0.66 16.17 -6.19
N ALA A 73 0.07 15.06 -6.42
CA ALA A 73 1.15 14.64 -5.52
C ALA A 73 2.50 15.25 -5.94
N GLY A 74 3.20 15.88 -5.00
CA GLY A 74 4.58 16.37 -5.20
C GLY A 74 5.62 15.25 -5.27
N LEU A 75 5.31 14.09 -4.68
CA LEU A 75 6.11 12.87 -4.77
C LEU A 75 5.18 11.67 -5.00
N ILE A 76 5.53 10.83 -5.98
CA ILE A 76 4.85 9.57 -6.25
C ILE A 76 5.84 8.43 -6.02
N ILE A 77 5.48 7.49 -5.15
CA ILE A 77 6.20 6.25 -4.87
C ILE A 77 5.36 5.11 -5.42
N ARG A 78 5.92 4.36 -6.37
CA ARG A 78 5.26 3.22 -7.00
C ARG A 78 5.94 1.93 -6.55
N ILE A 79 5.18 1.07 -5.89
CA ILE A 79 5.63 -0.20 -5.34
C ILE A 79 5.30 -1.28 -6.36
N HIS A 80 6.32 -1.93 -6.92
CA HIS A 80 6.10 -3.00 -7.91
C HIS A 80 5.73 -4.33 -7.27
N ASP A 81 6.30 -4.61 -6.10
CA ASP A 81 6.10 -5.86 -5.40
C ASP A 81 6.31 -5.64 -3.90
N LEU A 82 5.34 -6.05 -3.10
CA LEU A 82 5.40 -6.04 -1.64
C LEU A 82 4.81 -7.34 -1.11
N MET A 83 5.68 -8.20 -0.55
CA MET A 83 5.23 -9.36 0.18
C MET A 83 4.93 -9.00 1.64
N ILE A 84 3.69 -9.24 2.04
CA ILE A 84 3.23 -9.14 3.42
C ILE A 84 2.87 -10.57 3.87
N PRO A 85 3.50 -11.10 4.94
CA PRO A 85 3.29 -12.50 5.37
C PRO A 85 1.84 -12.90 5.66
N GLU A 86 0.98 -11.92 5.95
CA GLU A 86 -0.43 -12.12 6.30
C GLU A 86 -1.40 -11.80 5.16
N GLY A 87 -0.89 -11.66 3.93
CA GLY A 87 -1.67 -11.35 2.73
C GLY A 87 -1.34 -9.99 2.14
N SER A 88 -1.37 -9.88 0.82
CA SER A 88 -0.82 -8.74 0.07
C SER A 88 -1.67 -7.48 0.20
N GLN A 89 -2.97 -7.62 0.48
CA GLN A 89 -3.94 -6.52 0.66
C GLN A 89 -3.89 -5.46 -0.45
N GLY A 90 -3.61 -5.86 -1.69
CA GLY A 90 -3.53 -4.96 -2.84
C GLY A 90 -2.15 -4.36 -3.10
N TRP A 91 -1.12 -4.72 -2.32
CA TRP A 91 0.26 -4.25 -2.48
C TRP A 91 1.20 -5.20 -3.21
N GLY A 92 0.81 -6.46 -3.34
CA GLY A 92 1.67 -7.53 -3.85
C GLY A 92 0.97 -8.40 -4.89
N PRO A 93 1.71 -9.36 -5.48
CA PRO A 93 1.19 -10.24 -6.51
C PRO A 93 0.16 -11.21 -5.93
N ILE A 94 -1.07 -11.13 -6.44
CA ILE A 94 -2.19 -12.02 -6.09
C ILE A 94 -1.79 -13.49 -6.29
N ASP A 95 -1.04 -13.79 -7.35
CA ASP A 95 -0.59 -15.16 -7.68
C ASP A 95 0.21 -15.81 -6.53
N VAL A 96 1.02 -15.04 -5.81
CA VAL A 96 1.82 -15.56 -4.68
C VAL A 96 0.95 -15.76 -3.45
N GLU A 97 -0.04 -14.89 -3.24
CA GLU A 97 -1.00 -15.02 -2.15
C GLU A 97 -1.90 -16.26 -2.33
N ASP A 98 -2.38 -16.50 -3.55
CA ASP A 98 -3.13 -17.71 -3.90
C ASP A 98 -2.31 -18.97 -3.61
N TRP A 99 -1.02 -18.97 -3.94
CA TRP A 99 -0.13 -20.09 -3.63
C TRP A 99 0.05 -20.32 -2.12
N VAL A 100 0.21 -19.25 -1.35
CA VAL A 100 0.35 -19.34 0.11
C VAL A 100 -0.92 -19.89 0.74
N GLU A 101 -2.09 -19.42 0.30
CA GLU A 101 -3.38 -19.95 0.75
C GLU A 101 -3.57 -21.42 0.36
N TRP A 102 -3.16 -21.84 -0.85
CA TRP A 102 -3.21 -23.26 -1.25
C TRP A 102 -2.36 -24.15 -0.36
N ILE A 103 -1.16 -23.71 0.02
CA ILE A 103 -0.30 -24.43 0.97
C ILE A 103 -0.98 -24.49 2.35
N ARG A 104 -1.64 -23.40 2.77
CA ARG A 104 -2.28 -23.26 4.09
C ARG A 104 -3.54 -24.11 4.24
N VAL A 105 -4.26 -24.35 3.15
CA VAL A 105 -5.53 -25.10 3.14
C VAL A 105 -5.31 -26.62 3.06
N GLU A 106 -4.07 -27.11 2.94
CA GLU A 106 -3.78 -28.54 2.70
C GLU A 106 -4.65 -29.13 1.56
N SER A 107 -4.92 -28.36 0.50
CA SER A 107 -5.55 -28.96 -0.69
C SER A 107 -4.51 -29.80 -1.42
N LEU A 108 -4.42 -31.07 -1.03
CA LEU A 108 -3.76 -32.11 -1.80
C LEU A 108 -4.31 -32.08 -3.24
N ASP A 109 -3.37 -32.05 -4.18
CA ASP A 109 -3.54 -32.04 -5.63
C ASP A 109 -4.20 -30.77 -6.21
N LEU A 110 -3.37 -29.94 -6.84
CA LEU A 110 -3.49 -29.53 -8.25
C LEU A 110 -2.41 -28.46 -8.52
N THR A 111 -1.31 -28.86 -9.15
CA THR A 111 -0.35 -27.91 -9.73
C THR A 111 -1.07 -26.97 -10.70
N PRO A 112 -0.95 -25.64 -10.58
CA PRO A 112 -1.54 -24.73 -11.55
C PRO A 112 -0.87 -24.93 -12.91
N GLU A 113 -1.67 -24.99 -13.97
CA GLU A 113 -1.14 -24.92 -15.33
C GLU A 113 -0.53 -23.54 -15.57
N ILE A 114 0.78 -23.42 -15.41
CA ILE A 114 1.54 -22.25 -15.85
C ILE A 114 1.46 -22.22 -17.37
N LYS A 115 0.58 -21.40 -17.94
CA LYS A 115 0.55 -21.16 -19.38
C LYS A 115 1.66 -20.17 -19.73
N PRO A 116 2.67 -20.58 -20.53
CA PRO A 116 3.64 -19.63 -21.04
C PRO A 116 2.96 -18.63 -21.97
N LYS A 117 3.42 -17.38 -21.90
CA LYS A 117 2.94 -16.23 -22.67
C LYS A 117 3.30 -16.35 -24.15
#